data_AF-A0A2A2K6S2-F1
#
_entry.id   AF-A0A2A2K6S2-F1
#
_cell.length_a   1.000
_cell.length_b   1.000
_cell.length_c   1.000
_cell.angle_alpha   90.00
_cell.angle_beta   90.00
_cell.angle_gamma   90.00
#
_symmetry.space_group_name_H-M   'P 1'
#
loop_
_entity.id
_entity.type
_entity.pdbx_description
1 polymer ?
#
loop_
_entity_poly.entity_id
_entity_poly.type
_entity_poly.pdbx_seq_one_letter_code
_entity_poly.pdbx_strand_id
1 'polypeptide(L)' 'MVYKLYYFDIRGRAEPIRQLLALGHQPYEDVRISAEEWPAFKSKTPLGSMPFMEIDGIKLGQSLAIMRFLGHKFS' A
#
# COMPACT_ATOMS: atom_id res chain seq x y z
N MET A 1 -4.84 -10.59 -10.07
CA MET A 1 -3.69 -9.83 -9.55
C MET A 1 -3.76 -9.88 -8.04
N VAL A 2 -2.66 -10.25 -7.40
CA VAL A 2 -2.54 -10.28 -5.94
C VAL A 2 -2.06 -8.92 -5.49
N TYR A 3 -2.90 -8.21 -4.73
CA TYR A 3 -2.61 -6.90 -4.17
C TYR A 3 -2.30 -7.02 -2.69
N LYS A 4 -1.18 -6.45 -2.24
CA LYS A 4 -0.87 -6.25 -0.83
C LYS A 4 -0.54 -4.80 -0.57
N LEU A 5 -1.19 -4.19 0.42
CA LEU A 5 -0.92 -2.82 0.84
C LEU A 5 -0.20 -2.87 2.18
N TYR A 6 0.98 -2.27 2.26
CA TYR A 6 1.77 -2.20 3.49
C TYR A 6 1.73 -0.79 4.07
N TYR A 7 1.27 -0.66 5.31
CA TYR A 7 1.30 0.60 6.04
C TYR A 7 1.29 0.40 7.55
N PHE A 8 1.40 1.49 8.30
CA PHE A 8 1.18 1.48 9.74
C PHE A 8 -0.27 1.10 10.10
N ASP A 9 -0.50 0.63 11.32
CA ASP A 9 -1.85 0.41 11.88
C ASP A 9 -2.59 1.72 12.23
N ILE A 10 -2.68 2.59 11.24
CA ILE A 10 -3.44 3.83 11.23
C ILE A 10 -4.02 4.03 9.82
N ARG A 11 -4.93 4.99 9.68
CA ARG A 11 -5.45 5.42 8.37
C ARG A 11 -4.35 6.10 7.54
N GLY A 12 -3.90 7.28 8.00
CA GLY A 12 -2.80 8.05 7.43
C GLY A 12 -2.83 8.14 5.90
N ARG A 13 -1.66 7.98 5.27
CA ARG A 13 -1.49 8.08 3.81
C ARG A 13 -1.98 6.86 3.03
N ALA A 14 -2.29 5.76 3.70
CA ALA A 14 -2.80 4.54 3.06
C ALA A 14 -4.32 4.54 2.92
N GLU A 15 -5.04 5.31 3.74
CA GLU A 15 -6.50 5.28 3.73
C GLU A 15 -7.14 5.62 2.38
N PRO A 16 -6.69 6.66 1.66
CA PRO A 16 -7.24 6.93 0.33
C PRO A 16 -7.02 5.76 -0.65
N ILE A 17 -5.93 5.01 -0.48
CA ILE A 17 -5.62 3.82 -1.29
C ILE A 17 -6.62 2.70 -0.95
N ARG A 18 -6.91 2.47 0.34
CA ARG A 18 -7.92 1.49 0.79
C ARG A 18 -9.29 1.82 0.22
N GLN A 19 -9.68 3.10 0.23
CA GLN A 19 -10.93 3.56 -0.34
C GLN A 19 -11.01 3.33 -1.85
N LEU A 20 -9.94 3.62 -2.60
CA LEU A 20 -9.90 3.34 -4.04
C LEU A 20 -10.03 1.85 -4.35
N LEU A 21 -9.37 0.98 -3.58
CA LEU A 21 -9.50 -0.48 -3.73
C LEU A 21 -10.92 -0.95 -3.43
N ALA A 22 -11.57 -0.40 -2.40
CA ALA A 22 -12.96 -0.70 -2.06
C ALA A 22 -13.93 -0.24 -3.16
N LEU A 23 -13.77 0.98 -3.68
CA LEU A 23 -14.57 1.50 -4.80
C LEU A 23 -14.39 0.66 -6.08
N GLY A 24 -13.17 0.21 -6.35
CA GLY A 24 -12.84 -0.68 -7.46
C GLY A 24 -13.24 -2.15 -7.23
N HIS A 25 -13.88 -2.47 -6.10
CA HIS A 25 -14.22 -3.85 -5.69
C HIS A 25 -13.03 -4.82 -5.77
N GLN A 26 -11.82 -4.31 -5.54
CA GLN A 26 -10.59 -5.07 -5.70
C GLN A 26 -10.19 -5.68 -4.35
N PRO A 27 -10.24 -7.01 -4.19
CA PRO A 27 -9.71 -7.66 -3.00
C PRO A 27 -8.20 -7.43 -2.90
N TYR A 28 -7.72 -7.22 -1.68
CA TYR A 28 -6.31 -7.01 -1.34
C TYR A 28 -6.03 -7.43 0.10
N GLU A 29 -4.76 -7.68 0.40
CA GLU A 29 -4.26 -7.91 1.75
C GLU A 29 -3.81 -6.57 2.38
N ASP A 30 -4.42 -6.16 3.49
CA ASP A 30 -4.02 -4.96 4.26
C ASP A 30 -2.99 -5.36 5.31
N VAL A 31 -1.72 -5.29 4.96
CA VAL A 31 -0.60 -5.62 5.85
C VAL A 31 -0.28 -4.41 6.72
N ARG A 32 -0.57 -4.54 8.02
CA ARG A 32 -0.36 -3.49 9.01
C ARG A 32 0.88 -3.77 9.83
N ILE A 33 1.79 -2.79 9.87
CA ILE A 33 3.07 -2.86 10.57
C ILE A 33 3.00 -1.96 11.80
N SER A 34 3.36 -2.48 12.97
CA SER A 34 3.41 -1.69 14.19
C SER A 34 4.59 -0.71 14.17
N ALA A 35 4.54 0.33 15.02
CA ALA A 35 5.68 1.25 15.17
C ALA A 35 6.94 0.54 15.71
N GLU A 36 6.76 -0.55 16.46
CA GLU A 36 7.83 -1.35 17.05
C GLU A 36 8.51 -2.26 16.01
N GLU A 37 7.74 -2.78 15.06
CA GLU A 37 8.24 -3.60 13.95
C GLU A 37 8.92 -2.77 12.86
N TRP A 38 8.55 -1.48 12.76
CA TRP A 38 8.99 -0.59 11.69
C TRP A 38 10.51 -0.48 11.52
N PRO A 39 11.33 -0.32 12.58
CA PRO A 39 12.79 -0.25 12.44
C PRO A 39 13.38 -1.47 11.72
N ALA A 40 12.91 -2.68 12.04
CA ALA A 40 13.34 -3.91 11.41
C ALA A 40 12.75 -4.08 10.00
N PHE A 41 11.54 -3.55 9.76
CA PHE A 41 10.86 -3.67 8.48
C PHE A 41 11.34 -2.66 7.43
N LYS A 42 11.87 -1.50 7.85
CA LYS A 42 12.25 -0.39 6.96
C LYS A 42 13.19 -0.80 5.83
N SER A 43 14.15 -1.69 6.09
CA SER A 43 15.10 -2.21 5.10
C SER A 43 14.45 -3.06 4.00
N LYS A 44 13.25 -3.59 4.23
CA LYS A 44 12.49 -4.43 3.28
C LYS A 44 11.59 -3.61 2.34
N THR A 45 11.44 -2.32 2.62
CA THR A 45 10.63 -1.39 1.81
C THR A 45 11.40 -0.95 0.57
N PRO A 46 10.71 -0.67 -0.56
CA PRO A 46 11.39 -0.31 -1.80
C PRO A 46 12.12 1.04 -1.72
N LEU A 47 11.61 1.98 -0.92
CA LEU A 47 12.09 3.37 -0.85
C LEU A 47 12.33 3.85 0.59
N GLY A 48 12.59 2.93 1.53
CA GLY A 48 12.82 3.27 2.94
C GLY A 48 11.62 3.90 3.66
N SER A 49 10.41 3.81 3.10
CA SER A 49 9.20 4.49 3.57
C SER A 49 7.92 3.70 3.24
N MET A 50 6.84 4.06 3.92
CA MET A 50 5.49 3.54 3.70
C MET A 50 4.50 4.70 3.44
N PRO A 51 3.40 4.48 2.71
CA PRO A 51 2.92 3.21 2.20
C PRO A 51 3.64 2.74 0.93
N PHE A 52 3.64 1.42 0.73
CA PHE A 52 3.93 0.80 -0.56
C PHE A 52 2.93 -0.32 -0.83
N MET A 53 2.74 -0.64 -2.11
CA MET A 53 1.86 -1.70 -2.58
C MET A 53 2.69 -2.74 -3.31
N GLU A 54 2.34 -4.01 -3.17
CA GLU A 54 2.87 -5.12 -3.95
C GLU A 54 1.78 -5.63 -4.88
N ILE A 55 2.10 -5.67 -6.18
CA ILE A 55 1.20 -6.08 -7.24
C ILE A 55 1.90 -7.19 -8.01
N ASP A 56 1.42 -8.43 -7.84
CA ASP A 56 2.01 -9.63 -8.48
C ASP A 56 3.54 -9.72 -8.27
N GLY A 57 4.01 -9.38 -7.05
CA GLY A 57 5.43 -9.39 -6.66
C GLY A 57 6.20 -8.11 -6.95
N ILE A 58 5.63 -7.16 -7.71
CA ILE A 58 6.26 -5.86 -8.01
C ILE A 58 5.89 -4.85 -6.92
N LYS A 59 6.90 -4.23 -6.29
CA LYS A 59 6.71 -3.23 -5.23
C LYS A 59 6.63 -1.80 -5.79
N LEU A 60 5.51 -1.13 -5.58
CA LEU A 60 5.24 0.27 -5.91
C LEU A 60 5.18 1.11 -4.63
N GLY A 61 6.14 2.01 -4.43
CA GLY A 61 6.15 2.95 -3.30
C GLY A 61 5.38 4.24 -3.57
N GLN A 62 5.28 5.08 -2.53
CA GLN A 62 4.68 6.43 -2.52
C GLN A 62 3.15 6.45 -2.70
N SER A 63 2.47 7.11 -1.76
CA SER A 63 0.99 7.11 -1.73
C SER A 63 0.35 7.71 -2.99
N LEU A 64 0.87 8.84 -3.48
CA LEU A 64 0.33 9.50 -4.69
C LEU A 64 0.52 8.64 -5.95
N ALA A 65 1.65 7.95 -6.07
CA ALA A 65 1.93 7.08 -7.21
C ALA A 65 0.98 5.87 -7.22
N ILE A 66 0.76 5.25 -6.06
CA ILE A 66 -0.19 4.14 -5.91
C ILE A 66 -1.61 4.60 -6.24
N MET A 67 -2.06 5.74 -5.69
CA MET A 67 -3.40 6.27 -5.98
C MET A 67 -3.59 6.57 -7.45
N ARG A 68 -2.60 7.19 -8.12
CA ARG A 68 -2.65 7.46 -9.56
C ARG A 68 -2.75 6.17 -10.37
N PHE A 69 -1.94 5.16 -10.02
CA PHE A 69 -1.99 3.85 -10.68
C PHE A 69 -3.39 3.21 -10.55
N LEU A 70 -3.95 3.18 -9.33
CA LEU A 70 -5.28 2.62 -9.10
C LEU A 70 -6.38 3.43 -9.78
N GLY A 71 -6.27 4.78 -9.77
CA GLY A 71 -7.21 5.66 -10.44
C GLY A 71 -7.31 5.38 -11.93
N HIS A 72 -6.17 5.18 -12.62
CA HIS A 72 -6.17 4.77 -14.02
C HIS A 72 -6.66 3.33 -14.24
N LYS A 73 -6.55 2.46 -13.24
CA LYS A 73 -6.96 1.07 -13.35
C LYS A 73 -8.47 0.87 -13.18
N PHE A 74 -9.10 1.68 -12.32
CA PHE A 74 -10.52 1.57 -11.99
C PHE A 74 -11.41 2.59 -12.72
N SER A 75 -10.81 3.48 -13.53
CA SER A 75 -11.53 4.39 -14.44
C SER A 75 -12.04 3.69 -15.69
#